data_AF-A0A925Y0V3-F1
#
_entry.id   AF-A0A925Y0V3-F1
#
_cell.length_a   1.000
_cell.length_b   1.000
_cell.length_c   1.000
_cell.angle_alpha   90.00
_cell.angle_beta   90.00
_cell.angle_gamma   90.00
#
_symmetry.space_group_name_H-M   'P 1'
#
loop_
_entity.id
_entity.type
_entity.pdbx_description
1 polymer ?
#
loop_
_entity_poly.entity_id
_entity_poly.type
_entity_poly.pdbx_seq_one_letter_code
_entity_poly.pdbx_strand_id
1 'polypeptide(L)'
;MVMTADEALDPERAIYNQVLPARKPWTHVVTRGQVLRIVDLGGNQAVDFLVYNAHDPAERYSAADTITAQGNIFITEGTRLISSDGRVLMTVLKDTCGRHDTLGGACSCESNS
;
A
#
# COMPACT_ATOMS: atom_id res chain seq x y z
N MET A 1 -10.24 -20.20 4.38
CA MET A 1 -9.98 -19.67 5.72
C MET A 1 -9.85 -18.16 5.58
N VAL A 2 -10.89 -17.41 5.94
CA VAL A 2 -10.86 -15.95 5.91
C VAL A 2 -10.16 -15.53 7.20
N MET A 3 -8.96 -14.97 7.11
CA MET A 3 -8.34 -14.34 8.27
C MET A 3 -9.08 -13.04 8.55
N THR A 4 -9.72 -12.94 9.71
CA THR A 4 -10.27 -11.69 10.23
C THR A 4 -9.14 -10.84 10.78
N ALA A 5 -9.11 -9.55 10.42
CA ALA A 5 -7.98 -8.64 10.61
C ALA A 5 -7.52 -8.42 12.07
N ASP A 6 -8.32 -8.82 13.06
CA ASP A 6 -8.02 -8.62 14.50
C ASP A 6 -7.32 -9.81 15.17
N GLU A 7 -7.29 -11.01 14.58
CA GLU A 7 -6.46 -12.11 15.10
C GLU A 7 -5.02 -12.01 14.57
N ALA A 8 -4.26 -11.12 15.23
CA ALA A 8 -2.82 -11.15 15.49
C ALA A 8 -1.83 -10.98 14.32
N LEU A 9 -1.78 -9.79 13.71
CA LEU A 9 -0.52 -9.28 13.17
C LEU A 9 0.38 -8.75 14.31
N ASP A 10 0.85 -9.65 15.17
CA ASP A 10 1.78 -9.30 16.25
C ASP A 10 3.11 -8.78 15.65
N PRO A 11 3.52 -7.52 15.92
CA PRO A 11 4.81 -7.01 15.47
C PRO A 11 6.00 -7.88 15.87
N GLU A 12 5.94 -8.58 17.02
CA GLU A 12 7.02 -9.45 17.49
C GLU A 12 7.18 -10.72 16.64
N ARG A 13 6.12 -11.10 15.91
CA ARG A 13 6.12 -12.26 15.02
C ARG A 13 6.38 -11.89 13.55
N ALA A 14 6.65 -10.62 13.27
CA ALA A 14 6.94 -10.17 11.93
C ALA A 14 8.27 -10.78 11.45
N ILE A 15 8.23 -11.48 10.30
CA ILE A 15 9.42 -12.01 9.63
C ILE A 15 10.36 -10.91 9.11
N TYR A 16 9.88 -9.67 9.08
CA TYR A 16 10.60 -8.47 8.71
C TYR A 16 10.01 -7.28 9.46
N ASN A 17 10.85 -6.52 10.16
CA ASN A 17 10.45 -5.31 10.88
C ASN A 17 11.54 -4.25 10.76
N GLN A 18 11.19 -3.08 10.21
CA GLN A 18 12.14 -2.00 9.99
C GLN A 18 11.49 -0.64 10.22
N VAL A 19 12.19 0.24 10.96
CA VAL A 19 11.88 1.67 11.04
C VAL A 19 12.58 2.38 9.89
N LEU A 20 11.81 3.07 9.05
CA LEU A 20 12.35 3.79 7.90
C LEU A 20 12.75 5.22 8.31
N PRO A 21 13.96 5.68 7.97
CA PRO A 21 14.37 7.06 8.23
C PRO A 21 13.55 8.04 7.37
N ALA A 22 13.27 9.21 7.93
CA ALA A 22 12.53 10.26 7.23
C ALA A 22 13.20 10.63 5.90
N ARG A 23 12.38 10.88 4.87
CA ARG A 23 12.80 11.33 3.53
C ARG A 23 13.72 10.34 2.79
N LYS A 24 13.65 9.05 3.12
CA LYS A 24 14.40 8.00 2.40
C LYS A 24 13.43 7.00 1.75
N PRO A 25 13.75 6.51 0.54
CA PRO A 25 12.97 5.47 -0.08
C PRO A 25 13.27 4.11 0.56
N TRP A 26 12.33 3.19 0.40
CA TRP A 26 12.48 1.79 0.77
C TRP A 26 11.73 0.92 -0.22
N THR A 27 12.28 -0.24 -0.54
CA THR A 27 11.65 -1.24 -1.40
C THR A 27 11.84 -2.62 -0.80
N HIS A 28 10.83 -3.47 -0.92
CA HIS A 28 10.88 -4.85 -0.46
C HIS A 28 9.91 -5.71 -1.25
N VAL A 29 10.30 -6.97 -1.49
CA VAL A 29 9.43 -7.93 -2.17
C VAL A 29 8.47 -8.53 -1.15
N VAL A 30 7.17 -8.37 -1.39
CA VAL A 30 6.11 -9.05 -0.63
C VAL A 30 5.60 -10.21 -1.46
N THR A 31 5.79 -11.43 -0.97
CA THR A 31 5.34 -12.65 -1.66
C THR A 31 3.87 -12.92 -1.38
N ARG A 32 3.22 -13.69 -2.27
CA ARG A 32 1.80 -14.02 -2.14
C ARG A 32 1.50 -14.65 -0.77
N GLY A 33 0.49 -14.11 -0.08
CA GLY A 33 0.07 -14.58 1.25
C GLY A 33 0.75 -13.86 2.42
N GLN A 34 1.78 -13.04 2.17
CA GLN A 34 2.34 -12.15 3.17
C GLN A 34 1.50 -10.88 3.34
N VAL A 35 1.65 -10.26 4.51
CA VAL A 35 0.98 -9.01 4.86
C VAL A 35 2.04 -7.92 5.10
N LEU A 36 1.87 -6.77 4.45
CA LEU A 36 2.62 -5.56 4.74
C LEU A 36 1.79 -4.69 5.68
N ARG A 37 2.39 -4.28 6.80
CA ARG A 37 1.82 -3.26 7.69
C ARG A 37 2.70 -2.03 7.68
N ILE A 38 2.09 -0.87 7.39
CA ILE A 38 2.72 0.44 7.48
C ILE A 38 2.15 1.12 8.72
N VAL A 39 3.05 1.65 9.56
CA VAL A 39 2.68 2.33 10.81
C VAL A 39 3.31 3.71 10.80
N ASP A 40 2.48 4.74 10.96
CA ASP A 40 2.96 6.08 11.25
C ASP A 40 3.32 6.18 12.74
N LEU A 41 4.62 6.25 13.03
CA LEU A 41 5.15 6.34 14.39
C LEU A 41 5.05 7.75 14.97
N GLY A 42 4.94 8.78 14.12
CA GLY A 42 4.93 10.19 14.53
C GLY A 42 3.55 10.84 14.49
N GLY A 43 2.55 10.17 13.90
CA GLY A 43 1.15 10.59 13.83
C GLY A 43 0.82 11.67 12.80
N ASN A 44 1.79 12.08 11.98
CA ASN A 44 1.57 13.03 10.89
C ASN A 44 2.52 12.82 9.68
N GLN A 45 2.96 11.59 9.45
CA GLN A 45 3.84 11.24 8.34
C GLN A 45 3.05 10.52 7.24
N ALA A 46 2.97 11.14 6.06
CA ALA A 46 2.48 10.50 4.86
C ALA A 46 3.62 9.77 4.12
N VAL A 47 3.25 8.75 3.34
CA VAL A 47 4.17 8.04 2.43
C VAL A 47 3.55 7.91 1.05
N ASP A 48 4.37 8.09 0.03
CA ASP A 48 4.00 7.69 -1.33
C ASP A 48 4.16 6.17 -1.44
N PHE A 49 3.12 5.51 -1.91
CA PHE A 49 3.06 4.05 -1.95
C PHE A 49 2.93 3.55 -3.39
N LEU A 50 3.86 2.68 -3.80
CA LEU A 50 3.89 2.06 -5.12
C LEU A 50 3.98 0.54 -4.98
N VAL A 51 3.28 -0.18 -5.86
CA VAL A 51 3.31 -1.65 -5.90
C VAL A 51 3.47 -2.10 -7.35
N TYR A 52 4.34 -3.10 -7.53
CA TYR A 52 4.67 -3.69 -8.80
C TYR A 52 4.59 -5.21 -8.69
N ASN A 53 4.33 -5.90 -9.79
CA ASN A 53 4.57 -7.33 -9.86
C ASN A 53 6.09 -7.58 -9.75
N ALA A 54 6.51 -8.32 -8.72
CA ALA A 54 7.92 -8.57 -8.45
C ALA A 54 8.64 -9.36 -9.56
N HIS A 55 7.90 -10.08 -10.40
CA HIS A 55 8.43 -10.83 -11.54
C HIS A 55 8.33 -10.07 -12.86
N ASP A 56 7.55 -8.98 -12.90
CA ASP A 56 7.38 -8.13 -14.07
C ASP A 56 7.06 -6.68 -13.65
N PRO A 57 8.09 -5.83 -13.47
CA PRO A 57 7.88 -4.45 -13.05
C PRO A 57 7.13 -3.57 -14.05
N ALA A 58 6.84 -4.04 -15.27
CA ALA A 58 5.97 -3.32 -16.19
C ALA A 58 4.52 -3.34 -15.69
N GLU A 59 4.09 -4.44 -15.05
CA GLU A 59 2.80 -4.58 -14.38
C GLU A 59 2.86 -3.86 -13.02
N ARG A 60 2.15 -2.74 -12.91
CA ARG A 60 2.17 -1.87 -11.72
C ARG A 60 0.78 -1.48 -11.26
N TYR A 61 0.65 -1.04 -10.02
CA TYR A 61 -0.58 -0.47 -9.47
C TYR A 61 -1.14 0.64 -10.38
N SER A 62 -2.44 0.53 -10.68
CA SER A 62 -3.23 1.49 -11.45
C SER A 62 -4.26 2.14 -10.52
N ALA A 63 -4.00 3.39 -10.14
CA ALA A 63 -4.92 4.20 -9.35
C ALA A 63 -6.26 4.37 -10.08
N ALA A 64 -6.21 4.66 -11.39
CA ALA A 64 -7.39 4.86 -12.23
C ALA A 64 -8.30 3.62 -12.23
N ASP A 65 -7.75 2.43 -12.54
CA ASP A 65 -8.54 1.20 -12.59
C ASP A 65 -9.09 0.84 -11.21
N THR A 66 -8.30 1.09 -10.16
CA THR A 66 -8.71 0.85 -8.78
C THR A 66 -9.88 1.76 -8.36
N ILE A 67 -9.83 3.05 -8.70
CA ILE A 67 -10.91 4.01 -8.42
C ILE A 67 -12.16 3.63 -9.21
N THR A 68 -12.02 3.36 -10.52
CA THR A 68 -13.13 2.99 -11.39
C THR A 68 -13.81 1.71 -10.90
N ALA A 69 -13.05 0.69 -10.55
CA ALA A 69 -13.60 -0.59 -10.12
C ALA A 69 -14.32 -0.53 -8.76
N GLN A 70 -13.89 0.34 -7.85
CA GLN A 70 -14.49 0.46 -6.52
C GLN A 70 -15.54 1.58 -6.41
N GLY A 71 -15.58 2.52 -7.36
CA GLY A 71 -16.48 3.68 -7.32
C GLY A 71 -16.17 4.69 -6.19
N ASN A 72 -14.94 4.68 -5.68
CA ASN A 72 -14.47 5.53 -4.59
C ASN A 72 -13.04 6.00 -4.87
N ILE A 73 -12.78 7.27 -4.61
CA ILE A 73 -11.47 7.91 -4.81
C ILE A 73 -10.49 7.59 -3.68
N PHE A 74 -11.00 7.23 -2.49
CA PHE A 74 -10.18 6.91 -1.34
C PHE A 74 -9.89 5.42 -1.26
N ILE A 75 -8.63 5.09 -0.94
CA ILE A 75 -8.22 3.74 -0.59
C ILE A 75 -8.55 3.50 0.88
N THR A 76 -9.24 2.41 1.19
CA THR A 76 -9.61 2.06 2.57
C THR A 76 -9.75 0.54 2.73
N GLU A 77 -10.16 0.08 3.91
CA GLU A 77 -10.39 -1.34 4.21
C GLU A 77 -11.28 -2.01 3.14
N GLY A 78 -10.81 -3.14 2.61
CA GLY A 78 -11.48 -3.88 1.54
C GLY A 78 -11.13 -3.42 0.11
N THR A 79 -10.45 -2.29 -0.07
CA THR A 79 -10.01 -1.85 -1.41
C THR A 79 -9.04 -2.88 -2.01
N ARG A 80 -9.29 -3.27 -3.25
CA ARG A 80 -8.39 -4.12 -4.06
C ARG A 80 -7.54 -3.21 -4.93
N LEU A 81 -6.22 -3.26 -4.76
CA LEU A 81 -5.27 -2.51 -5.58
C LEU A 81 -5.07 -3.25 -6.91
N ILE A 82 -5.61 -2.69 -7.99
CA ILE A 82 -5.64 -3.27 -9.33
C ILE A 82 -4.39 -2.84 -10.10
N SER A 83 -3.78 -3.74 -10.86
CA SER A 83 -2.65 -3.46 -11.74
C SER A 83 -3.08 -2.88 -13.09
N SER A 84 -2.12 -2.35 -13.85
CA SER A 84 -2.27 -1.96 -15.27
C SER A 84 -2.82 -3.07 -16.17
N ASP A 85 -2.72 -4.32 -15.72
CA ASP A 85 -3.14 -5.51 -16.45
C ASP A 85 -4.47 -6.06 -15.92
N GLY A 86 -5.13 -5.33 -15.00
CA GLY A 86 -6.42 -5.67 -14.43
C GLY A 86 -6.37 -6.74 -13.33
N ARG A 87 -5.19 -7.10 -12.82
CA ARG A 87 -5.04 -8.10 -11.74
C ARG A 87 -5.00 -7.44 -10.37
N VAL A 88 -5.42 -8.16 -9.34
CA VAL A 88 -5.28 -7.68 -7.95
C VAL A 88 -3.85 -7.94 -7.46
N LEU A 89 -3.12 -6.88 -7.15
CA LEU A 89 -1.77 -6.95 -6.58
C LEU A 89 -1.83 -7.11 -5.05
N MET A 90 -2.68 -6.31 -4.40
CA MET A 90 -2.85 -6.31 -2.95
C MET A 90 -4.30 -5.98 -2.58
N THR A 91 -4.71 -6.34 -1.37
CA THR A 91 -5.98 -5.93 -0.78
C THR A 91 -5.70 -5.25 0.55
N VAL A 92 -6.32 -4.11 0.79
CA VAL A 92 -6.22 -3.41 2.08
C VAL A 92 -7.02 -4.18 3.12
N LEU A 93 -6.33 -4.79 4.09
CA LEU A 93 -6.96 -5.62 5.12
C LEU A 93 -7.48 -4.82 6.31
N LYS A 94 -6.83 -3.69 6.62
CA LYS A 94 -7.17 -2.82 7.74
C LYS A 94 -6.73 -1.40 7.42
N ASP A 95 -7.55 -0.43 7.82
CA ASP A 95 -7.24 1.00 7.73
C ASP A 95 -7.67 1.69 9.02
N THR A 96 -6.73 2.39 9.67
CA THR A 96 -6.97 3.20 10.88
C THR A 96 -6.92 4.71 10.61
N CYS A 97 -6.56 5.13 9.40
CA CYS A 97 -6.53 6.53 8.98
C CYS A 97 -7.87 6.94 8.33
N GLY A 98 -8.47 6.04 7.54
CA GLY A 98 -9.80 6.20 6.94
C GLY A 98 -9.83 7.01 5.63
N ARG A 99 -8.74 7.72 5.28
CA ARG A 99 -8.66 8.53 4.05
C ARG A 99 -7.25 8.51 3.45
N HIS A 100 -6.94 7.46 2.70
CA HIS A 100 -5.73 7.40 1.88
C HIS A 100 -6.05 7.91 0.47
N ASP A 101 -5.37 8.95 0.03
CA ASP A 101 -5.50 9.48 -1.32
C ASP A 101 -4.65 8.67 -2.32
N THR A 102 -5.13 8.58 -3.55
CA THR A 102 -4.39 8.01 -4.70
C THR A 102 -4.49 8.92 -5.94
N LEU A 103 -5.04 10.12 -5.77
CA LEU A 103 -5.21 11.12 -6.83
C LEU A 103 -3.93 11.95 -7.02
N GLY A 104 -3.25 12.25 -5.91
CA GLY A 104 -1.92 12.86 -5.94
C GLY A 104 -0.89 11.89 -6.48
N GLY A 105 -0.20 12.27 -7.56
CA GLY A 105 1.01 11.57 -7.99
C GLY A 105 2.09 11.63 -6.89
N ALA A 106 3.06 10.73 -6.97
CA ALA A 106 4.20 10.77 -6.06
C ALA A 106 4.91 12.13 -6.13
N CYS A 107 5.35 12.63 -4.97
CA CYS A 107 6.09 13.86 -4.87
C CYS A 107 7.36 13.80 -5.74
N SER A 108 7.49 14.73 -6.68
CA SER A 108 8.68 14.85 -7.54
C SER A 108 9.45 16.12 -7.22
N CYS A 109 10.71 16.22 -7.67
CA CYS A 109 11.49 17.44 -7.50
C CYS A 109 10.87 18.64 -8.23
N GLU A 110 10.20 18.38 -9.35
CA GLU A 110 9.48 19.37 -10.16
C GLU A 110 8.20 19.88 -9.48
N SER A 111 7.64 19.11 -8.54
CA SER A 111 6.42 19.50 -7.81
C SER A 111 6.71 20.22 -6.48
N ASN A 112 7.94 20.12 -5.98
CA ASN A 112 8.35 20.63 -4.66
C ASN A 112 9.38 21.77 -4.73
N SER A 113 9.62 22.32 -5.92
CA SER A 113 10.50 23.45 -6.18
C SER A 113 9.82 24.80 -6.00
#